data_AF-A0A8T8WI96-F1
#
_entry.id   AF-A0A8T8WI96-F1
#
_cell.length_a   1.000
_cell.length_b   1.000
_cell.length_c   1.000
_cell.angle_alpha   90.00
_cell.angle_beta   90.00
_cell.angle_gamma   90.00
#
_symmetry.space_group_name_H-M   'P 1'
#
loop_
_entity.id
_entity.type
_entity.pdbx_description
1 polymer ?
#
loop_
_entity_poly.entity_id
_entity_poly.type
_entity_poly.pdbx_seq_one_letter_code
_entity_poly.pdbx_strand_id
1 'polypeptide(L)'
;MRGEFDALGYRADFEEVQVESTSENVVAYARESDGERVVVVLNFGHEPEEVGLPGERTEASDRLRGERVASEGGVYVENAVILPAG
;
A
#
# COMPACT_ATOMS: atom_id res chain seq x y z
N MET A 1 0.29 -12.09 13.82
CA MET A 1 -0.29 -12.37 12.50
C MET A 1 0.77 -12.00 11.45
N ARG A 2 1.56 -12.98 11.01
CA ARG A 2 2.55 -12.91 9.91
C ARG A 2 2.36 -14.22 9.16
N GLY A 3 1.54 -14.21 8.11
CA GLY A 3 1.18 -15.43 7.39
C GLY A 3 0.04 -15.28 6.39
N GLU A 4 -0.28 -14.05 5.95
CA GLU A 4 -1.35 -13.82 4.97
C GLU A 4 -0.82 -13.42 3.59
N PHE A 5 0.45 -13.01 3.48
CA PHE A 5 1.13 -12.65 2.23
C PHE A 5 2.59 -13.09 2.29
N ASP A 6 3.03 -13.93 1.36
CA ASP A 6 4.43 -14.35 1.24
C ASP A 6 5.32 -13.17 0.87
N ALA A 7 4.75 -12.21 0.12
CA ALA A 7 5.38 -10.93 -0.18
C ALA A 7 5.71 -10.10 1.08
N LEU A 8 5.09 -10.34 2.25
CA LEU A 8 5.48 -9.67 3.49
C LEU A 8 6.57 -10.42 4.29
N GLY A 9 7.03 -11.56 3.77
CA GLY A 9 8.09 -12.36 4.35
C GLY A 9 9.43 -11.61 4.41
N TYR A 10 10.35 -12.05 5.27
CA TYR A 10 11.68 -11.41 5.43
C TYR A 10 12.53 -11.46 4.15
N ARG A 11 12.28 -12.44 3.28
CA ARG A 11 13.05 -12.65 2.05
C ARG A 11 12.46 -11.95 0.82
N ALA A 12 11.26 -11.39 0.94
CA ALA A 12 10.63 -10.70 -0.17
C ALA A 12 11.44 -9.45 -0.54
N ASP A 13 11.51 -9.18 -1.84
CA ASP A 13 12.17 -8.00 -2.40
C ASP A 13 11.52 -6.72 -1.87
N PHE A 14 12.25 -5.60 -1.98
CA PHE A 14 11.82 -4.30 -1.53
C PHE A 14 12.07 -3.26 -2.62
N GLU A 15 11.04 -2.47 -2.91
CA GLU A 15 11.11 -1.36 -3.85
C GLU A 15 10.39 -0.15 -3.27
N GLU A 16 10.98 1.04 -3.42
CA GLU A 16 10.33 2.28 -3.02
C GLU A 16 9.25 2.66 -4.05
N VAL A 17 8.07 3.02 -3.55
CA VAL A 17 6.94 3.43 -4.42
C VAL A 17 6.78 4.93 -4.32
N GLN A 18 6.69 5.58 -5.49
CA GLN A 18 6.42 7.01 -5.53
C GLN A 18 5.00 7.29 -5.03
N VAL A 19 4.92 8.30 -4.16
CA VAL A 19 3.69 8.73 -3.53
C VAL A 19 3.38 10.17 -3.95
N GLU A 20 2.15 10.39 -4.37
CA GLU A 20 1.58 11.72 -4.52
C GLU A 20 0.62 11.98 -3.35
N SER A 21 0.98 12.89 -2.44
CA SER A 21 0.17 13.20 -1.26
C SER A 21 0.35 14.69 -0.91
N THR A 22 -0.62 15.25 -0.17
CA THR A 22 -0.49 16.60 0.39
C THR A 22 0.31 16.63 1.69
N SER A 23 0.60 15.44 2.26
CA SER A 23 1.34 15.24 3.49
C SER A 23 2.70 14.57 3.23
N GLU A 24 3.75 15.07 3.86
CA GLU A 24 5.08 14.45 3.86
C GLU A 24 5.17 13.26 4.84
N ASN A 25 4.10 12.97 5.58
CA ASN A 25 4.06 11.90 6.58
C ASN A 25 3.61 10.55 6.01
N VAL A 26 3.46 10.44 4.69
CA VAL A 26 3.06 9.21 4.02
C VAL A 26 4.26 8.57 3.33
N VAL A 27 4.43 7.27 3.53
CA VAL A 27 5.46 6.46 2.89
C VAL A 27 4.81 5.26 2.21
N ALA A 28 5.26 4.91 1.01
CA ALA A 28 4.87 3.68 0.35
C ALA A 28 6.08 2.87 -0.13
N TYR A 29 5.94 1.56 -0.08
CA TYR A 29 6.92 0.63 -0.64
C TYR A 29 6.25 -0.66 -1.09
N ALA A 30 6.80 -1.26 -2.13
CA ALA A 30 6.37 -2.57 -2.61
C ALA A 30 7.23 -3.66 -1.98
N ARG A 31 6.60 -4.82 -1.79
CA ARG A 31 7.27 -6.07 -1.48
C ARG A 31 6.83 -7.14 -2.46
N GLU A 32 7.76 -7.99 -2.87
CA GLU A 32 7.50 -9.02 -3.86
C GLU A 32 8.13 -10.36 -3.46
N SER A 33 7.38 -11.46 -3.57
CA SER A 33 7.89 -12.83 -3.41
C SER A 33 7.06 -13.78 -4.26
N ASP A 34 7.72 -14.71 -4.95
CA ASP A 34 7.06 -15.81 -5.68
C ASP A 34 5.97 -15.34 -6.67
N GLY A 35 6.15 -14.16 -7.28
CA GLY A 35 5.20 -13.56 -8.22
C GLY A 35 3.99 -12.86 -7.57
N GLU A 36 3.94 -12.81 -6.24
CA GLU A 36 3.02 -11.97 -5.48
C GLU A 36 3.70 -10.64 -5.15
N ARG A 37 3.11 -9.52 -5.58
CA ARG A 37 3.53 -8.17 -5.22
C ARG A 37 2.46 -7.47 -4.40
N VAL A 38 2.88 -6.82 -3.32
CA VAL A 38 2.02 -5.99 -2.47
C VAL A 38 2.65 -4.63 -2.26
N VAL A 39 1.84 -3.58 -2.31
CA VAL A 39 2.22 -2.21 -1.94
C VAL A 39 1.72 -1.94 -0.53
N VAL A 40 2.63 -1.52 0.34
CA VAL A 40 2.33 -1.10 1.70
C VAL A 40 2.38 0.42 1.74
N VAL A 41 1.29 1.05 2.18
CA VAL A 41 1.22 2.50 2.41
C VAL A 41 1.04 2.75 3.90
N LEU A 42 1.89 3.61 4.46
CA LEU A 42 1.90 3.97 5.88
C LEU A 42 1.68 5.47 6.01
N ASN A 43 0.71 5.86 6.81
CA ASN A 43 0.48 7.25 7.22
C ASN A 43 0.93 7.42 8.67
N PHE A 44 1.96 8.25 8.88
CA PHE A 44 2.46 8.62 10.21
C PHE A 44 1.86 9.93 10.74
N GLY A 45 0.97 10.54 9.97
CA GLY A 45 0.18 11.70 10.37
C GLY A 45 -0.90 11.36 11.40
N HIS A 46 -1.48 12.40 12.00
CA HIS A 46 -2.57 12.26 12.96
C HIS A 46 -3.95 12.24 12.30
N GLU A 47 -4.03 12.64 11.03
CA GLU A 47 -5.25 12.68 10.24
C GLU A 47 -5.11 11.72 9.05
N PRO A 48 -6.21 11.10 8.59
CA PRO A 48 -6.19 10.28 7.39
C PRO A 48 -5.83 11.11 6.16
N GLU A 49 -5.15 10.48 5.20
CA GLU A 49 -4.63 11.15 4.01
C GLU A 49 -5.05 10.42 2.73
N GLU A 50 -5.37 11.16 1.67
CA GLU A 50 -5.57 10.61 0.34
C GLU A 50 -4.25 10.59 -0.44
N VAL A 51 -3.93 9.45 -1.04
CA VAL A 51 -2.59 9.14 -1.56
C VAL A 51 -2.69 8.58 -2.98
N GLY A 52 -2.07 9.24 -3.94
CA GLY A 52 -1.88 8.75 -5.30
C GLY A 52 -0.66 7.83 -5.42
N LEU A 53 -0.80 6.75 -6.19
CA LEU A 53 0.26 5.77 -6.49
C LEU A 53 0.44 5.64 -8.01
N PRO A 54 0.94 6.66 -8.71
CA PRO A 54 0.92 6.73 -10.18
C PRO A 54 1.73 5.63 -10.88
N GLY A 55 2.66 4.98 -10.17
CA GLY A 55 3.48 3.87 -10.68
C GLY A 55 2.87 2.49 -10.49
N GLU A 56 1.78 2.36 -9.73
CA GLU A 56 1.24 1.06 -9.30
C GLU A 56 -0.19 0.89 -9.81
N ARG A 57 -0.49 -0.28 -10.36
CA ARG A 57 -1.87 -0.69 -10.67
C ARG A 57 -2.44 -1.39 -9.46
N THR A 58 -2.95 -0.62 -8.52
CA THR A 58 -3.62 -1.17 -7.35
C THR A 58 -5.07 -1.49 -7.70
N GLU A 59 -5.46 -2.77 -7.61
CA GLU A 59 -6.88 -3.13 -7.68
C GLU A 59 -7.60 -2.59 -6.45
N ALA A 60 -8.84 -2.09 -6.63
CA ALA A 60 -9.53 -1.23 -5.67
C ALA A 60 -10.04 -1.91 -4.37
N SER A 61 -9.35 -2.96 -3.90
CA SER A 61 -9.78 -3.80 -2.78
C SER A 61 -8.65 -4.00 -1.76
N ASP A 62 -8.71 -3.23 -0.66
CA ASP A 62 -7.93 -3.49 0.55
C ASP A 62 -8.39 -4.79 1.20
N ARG A 63 -7.47 -5.74 1.39
CA ARG A 63 -7.77 -7.04 2.04
C ARG A 63 -7.60 -7.02 3.55
N LEU A 64 -6.94 -6.01 4.14
CA LEU A 64 -6.72 -5.96 5.59
C LEU A 64 -7.97 -5.53 6.37
N ARG A 65 -8.85 -4.73 5.76
CA ARG A 65 -10.02 -4.15 6.45
C ARG A 65 -11.37 -4.43 5.78
N GLY A 66 -11.41 -4.84 4.51
CA GLY A 66 -12.67 -5.09 3.79
C GLY A 66 -13.50 -3.83 3.53
N GLU A 67 -13.00 -2.64 3.86
CA GLU A 67 -13.56 -1.35 3.46
C GLU A 67 -12.89 -0.88 2.16
N ARG A 68 -13.67 -0.31 1.25
CA ARG A 68 -13.15 0.19 -0.04
C ARG A 68 -12.30 1.42 0.22
N VAL A 69 -11.01 1.33 -0.06
CA VAL A 69 -10.05 2.41 0.23
C VAL A 69 -9.42 3.02 -1.02
N ALA A 70 -9.74 2.50 -2.20
CA ALA A 70 -9.20 2.94 -3.47
C ALA A 70 -10.32 3.47 -4.37
N SER A 71 -10.21 4.74 -4.76
CA SER A 71 -10.94 5.34 -5.89
C SER A 71 -10.02 5.37 -7.11
N GLU A 72 -10.56 5.55 -8.31
CA GLU A 72 -9.82 5.59 -9.60
C GLU A 72 -8.65 6.62 -9.66
N GLY A 73 -8.41 7.38 -8.59
CA GLY A 73 -7.30 8.33 -8.47
C GLY A 73 -6.59 8.38 -7.11
N GLY A 74 -6.84 7.47 -6.16
CA GLY A 74 -6.17 7.55 -4.86
C GLY A 74 -6.59 6.51 -3.82
N VAL A 75 -5.71 6.28 -2.85
CA VAL A 75 -5.85 5.40 -1.68
C VAL A 75 -6.03 6.24 -0.43
N TYR A 76 -7.08 6.02 0.34
CA TYR A 76 -7.28 6.71 1.63
C TYR A 76 -6.55 5.95 2.75
N VAL A 77 -5.65 6.59 3.50
CA VAL A 77 -4.85 5.89 4.50
C VAL A 77 -4.97 6.56 5.84
N GLU A 78 -5.66 5.91 6.78
CA GLU A 78 -5.69 6.36 8.17
C GLU A 78 -4.37 6.06 8.90
N ASN A 79 -3.86 4.84 8.76
CA ASN A 79 -2.67 4.38 9.48
C ASN A 79 -1.79 3.51 8.58
N ALA A 80 -2.37 2.42 8.06
CA ALA A 80 -1.68 1.50 7.16
C ALA A 80 -2.69 0.78 6.27
N VAL A 81 -2.32 0.60 5.00
CA VAL A 81 -3.08 -0.16 3.99
C VAL A 81 -2.09 -1.05 3.23
N ILE A 82 -2.53 -2.26 2.87
CA ILE A 82 -1.75 -3.18 2.02
C ILE A 82 -2.60 -3.53 0.81
N LEU A 83 -2.06 -3.27 -0.37
CA LEU A 83 -2.74 -3.42 -1.66
C LEU A 83 -1.99 -4.44 -2.52
N PRO A 84 -2.67 -5.44 -3.09
CA PRO A 84 -2.08 -6.22 -4.18
C PRO A 84 -1.72 -5.32 -5.36
N ALA A 85 -0.61 -5.60 -6.03
CA ALA A 85 -0.14 -4.88 -7.21
C ALA A 85 0.27 -5.85 -8.32
N GLY A 86 0.11 -5.45 -9.60
CA GLY A 86 0.42 -6.27 -10.77
C GLY A 86 0.41 -5.54 -12.12
#